data_AF-A0AA97CLW5-F1
#
_entry.id   AF-A0AA97CLW5-F1
#
_cell.length_a   1.000
_cell.length_b   1.000
_cell.length_c   1.000
_cell.angle_alpha   90.00
_cell.angle_beta   90.00
_cell.angle_gamma   90.00
#
_symmetry.space_group_name_H-M   'P 1'
#
loop_
_entity.id
_entity.type
_entity.pdbx_description
1 polymer ?
#
loop_
_entity_poly.entity_id
_entity_poly.type
_entity_poly.pdbx_seq_one_letter_code
_entity_poly.pdbx_strand_id
1 'polypeptide(L)' 'MSQLTSLERKLKQDKSGGYRDGLLFRINASKEDLTNRLNETNNSILREKIYHILNSHYQVEEIIVIIWKRYHPEVLNVY' A
#
# COMPACT_ATOMS: atom_id res chain seq x y z
N MET A 1 -14.90 -22.05 -6.45
CA MET A 1 -14.04 -21.45 -5.40
C MET A 1 -13.21 -20.35 -6.04
N SER A 2 -13.30 -19.10 -5.57
CA SER A 2 -12.43 -18.04 -6.11
C SER A 2 -10.97 -18.31 -5.74
N GLN A 3 -10.11 -18.31 -6.75
CA GLN A 3 -8.68 -18.54 -6.58
C GLN A 3 -8.04 -17.27 -6.01
N LEU A 4 -7.34 -17.40 -4.88
CA LEU A 4 -6.59 -16.30 -4.29
C LEU A 4 -5.46 -15.86 -5.20
N THR A 5 -5.29 -14.55 -5.36
CA THR A 5 -4.13 -13.98 -6.04
C THR A 5 -2.84 -14.31 -5.28
N SER A 6 -1.69 -14.20 -5.94
CA SER A 6 -0.39 -14.38 -5.28
C SER A 6 -0.16 -13.39 -4.14
N LEU A 7 -0.69 -12.17 -4.25
CA LEU A 7 -0.63 -11.15 -3.18
C LEU A 7 -1.45 -11.59 -1.96
N GLU A 8 -2.72 -11.95 -2.18
CA GLU A 8 -3.61 -12.41 -1.11
C GLU A 8 -3.08 -13.67 -0.41
N ARG A 9 -2.49 -14.61 -1.18
CA ARG A 9 -1.85 -15.81 -0.59
C ARG A 9 -0.71 -15.45 0.36
N LYS A 10 0.17 -14.52 -0.04
CA LYS A 10 1.28 -14.06 0.82
C LYS A 10 0.76 -13.31 2.04
N LEU A 11 -0.20 -12.40 1.86
CA LEU A 11 -0.81 -11.67 2.97
C LEU A 11 -1.55 -12.60 3.94
N LYS A 12 -2.23 -13.64 3.46
CA LYS A 12 -2.86 -14.67 4.30
C LYS A 12 -1.85 -15.48 5.13
N GLN A 13 -0.63 -15.70 4.62
CA GLN A 13 0.42 -16.42 5.34
C GLN A 13 1.20 -15.53 6.33
N ASP A 14 1.09 -14.20 6.17
CA ASP A 14 1.85 -13.20 6.92
C ASP A 14 1.27 -12.90 8.31
N LYS A 15 1.28 -13.88 9.22
CA LYS A 15 0.71 -13.74 10.57
C LYS A 15 1.36 -12.65 11.42
N SER A 16 2.67 -12.42 11.23
CA SER A 16 3.42 -11.41 11.98
C SER A 16 3.38 -10.02 11.36
N GLY A 17 2.75 -9.86 10.19
CA GLY A 17 2.67 -8.58 9.48
C GLY A 17 3.96 -8.13 8.80
N GLY A 18 5.02 -8.94 8.77
CA GLY A 18 6.32 -8.54 8.22
C GLY A 18 6.29 -8.33 6.70
N TYR A 19 5.54 -9.16 5.97
CA TYR A 19 5.39 -8.97 4.53
C TYR A 19 4.51 -7.75 4.21
N ARG A 20 3.42 -7.54 4.97
CA ARG A 20 2.59 -6.35 4.93
C ARG A 20 3.44 -5.10 5.16
N ASP A 21 4.19 -5.05 6.25
CA ASP A 21 5.00 -3.89 6.62
C ASP A 21 6.09 -3.60 5.59
N GLY A 22 6.72 -4.62 5.03
CA GLY A 22 7.66 -4.46 3.92
C GLY A 22 7.02 -3.89 2.65
N LEU A 23 5.75 -4.22 2.36
CA LEU A 23 5.02 -3.60 1.25
C LEU A 23 4.68 -2.14 1.55
N LEU A 24 4.15 -1.86 2.74
CA LEU A 24 3.78 -0.51 3.18
C LEU A 24 5.01 0.41 3.22
N PHE A 25 6.16 -0.09 3.66
CA PHE A 25 7.42 0.64 3.67
C PHE A 25 7.82 1.11 2.27
N ARG A 26 7.78 0.22 1.26
CA ARG A 26 8.11 0.58 -0.13
C ARG A 26 7.11 1.58 -0.72
N ILE A 27 5.82 1.43 -0.41
CA ILE A 27 4.78 2.37 -0.83
C ILE A 27 5.03 3.75 -0.22
N ASN A 28 5.34 3.81 1.07
CA ASN A 28 5.64 5.05 1.78
C ASN A 28 6.88 5.75 1.22
N ALA A 29 7.97 5.02 0.97
CA ALA A 29 9.16 5.57 0.33
C ALA A 29 8.86 6.12 -1.08
N SER A 30 8.05 5.41 -1.87
CA SER A 30 7.65 5.91 -3.19
C SER A 30 6.74 7.14 -3.12
N LYS A 31 5.84 7.21 -2.12
CA LYS A 31 5.02 8.42 -1.89
C LYS A 31 5.89 9.61 -1.53
N GLU A 32 6.89 9.42 -0.67
CA GLU A 32 7.83 10.47 -0.27
C GLU A 32 8.60 11.02 -1.50
N ASP A 33 9.14 10.14 -2.35
CA ASP A 33 9.81 10.56 -3.60
C ASP A 33 8.88 11.34 -4.52
N LEU A 34 7.63 10.87 -4.70
CA LEU A 34 6.64 11.54 -5.53
C LEU A 34 6.22 12.90 -4.95
N THR A 35 6.06 13.01 -3.64
CA THR A 35 5.77 14.28 -2.97
C THR A 35 6.91 15.28 -3.14
N ASN A 36 8.16 14.83 -3.02
CA ASN A 36 9.33 15.70 -3.26
C ASN A 36 9.35 16.21 -4.72
N ARG A 37 9.16 15.31 -5.70
CA ARG A 37 9.05 15.70 -7.11
C ARG A 37 7.92 16.68 -7.38
N LEU A 38 6.79 16.52 -6.68
CA LEU A 38 5.65 17.43 -6.79
C LEU A 38 5.99 18.83 -6.27
N ASN A 39 6.82 18.93 -5.23
CA ASN A 39 7.27 20.22 -4.70
C ASN A 39 8.32 20.89 -5.60
N GLU A 40 9.11 20.10 -6.34
CA GLU A 40 10.18 20.59 -7.21
C GLU A 40 9.69 21.00 -8.62
N THR A 41 8.58 20.42 -9.10
CA THR A 41 8.13 20.62 -10.48
C THR A 41 7.04 21.67 -10.65
N ASN A 42 7.28 22.61 -11.57
CA ASN A 42 6.31 23.62 -12.01
C ASN A 42 5.51 23.18 -13.27
N ASN A 43 5.81 22.00 -13.84
CA ASN A 43 5.11 21.50 -15.02
C ASN A 43 3.74 20.94 -14.64
N SER A 44 2.66 21.61 -15.07
CA SER A 44 1.27 21.25 -14.71
C SER A 44 0.89 19.81 -15.07
N ILE A 45 1.25 19.34 -16.27
CA ILE A 45 0.95 17.98 -16.74
C ILE A 45 1.68 16.95 -15.88
N LEU A 46 2.93 17.21 -15.53
CA LEU A 46 3.71 16.31 -14.68
C LEU A 46 3.13 16.28 -13.24
N ARG A 47 2.72 17.43 -12.70
CA ARG A 47 2.06 17.51 -11.39
C ARG A 47 0.80 16.66 -11.34
N GLU A 48 -0.07 16.78 -12.34
CA GLU A 48 -1.31 16.00 -12.44
C GLU A 48 -1.03 14.49 -12.47
N LYS A 49 -0.05 14.06 -13.28
CA LYS A 49 0.39 12.66 -13.31
C LYS A 49 0.89 12.18 -11.95
N ILE A 50 1.72 12.98 -11.26
CA ILE A 50 2.23 12.64 -9.93
C ILE A 50 1.08 12.52 -8.93
N TYR A 51 0.10 13.44 -8.96
CA TYR A 51 -1.09 13.35 -8.10
C TYR A 51 -1.88 12.06 -8.31
N HIS A 52 -2.11 11.64 -9.56
CA HIS A 52 -2.80 10.38 -9.84
C HIS A 52 -2.04 9.16 -9.30
N ILE A 53 -0.71 9.17 -9.44
CA ILE A 53 0.14 8.09 -8.93
C ILE A 53 0.10 8.08 -7.40
N LEU A 54 0.22 9.24 -6.74
CA LEU A 54 0.11 9.37 -5.28
C LEU A 54 -1.23 8.84 -4.77
N ASN A 55 -2.34 9.22 -5.40
CA ASN A 55 -3.67 8.73 -5.02
C ASN A 55 -3.77 7.21 -5.15
N SER A 56 -3.17 6.64 -6.21
CA SER A 56 -3.12 5.19 -6.40
C SER A 56 -2.32 4.50 -5.29
N HIS A 57 -1.24 5.11 -4.79
CA HIS A 57 -0.47 4.57 -3.68
C HIS A 57 -1.28 4.54 -2.37
N TYR A 58 -2.05 5.58 -2.07
CA TYR A 58 -2.95 5.59 -0.90
C TYR A 58 -4.01 4.48 -0.99
N GLN A 59 -4.60 4.28 -2.16
CA GLN A 59 -5.59 3.21 -2.38
C GLN A 59 -4.96 1.82 -2.21
N VAL A 60 -3.76 1.60 -2.74
CA VAL A 60 -3.06 0.31 -2.60
C VAL A 60 -2.70 0.03 -1.14
N GLU A 61 -2.26 1.04 -0.40
CA GLU A 61 -1.98 0.95 1.03
C GLU A 61 -3.21 0.45 1.80
N GLU A 62 -4.35 1.09 1.58
CA GLU A 62 -5.63 0.74 2.20
C GLU A 62 -6.05 -0.70 1.85
N ILE A 63 -5.94 -1.09 0.57
CA ILE A 63 -6.27 -2.44 0.10
C ILE A 63 -5.40 -3.49 0.78
N ILE A 64 -4.09 -3.26 0.91
CA ILE A 64 -3.17 -4.20 1.59
C ILE A 64 -3.59 -4.40 3.04
N VAL A 65 -3.92 -3.30 3.74
CA VAL A 65 -4.36 -3.36 5.14
C VAL A 65 -5.69 -4.09 5.26
N ILE A 66 -6.66 -3.81 4.39
CA ILE A 66 -7.98 -4.46 4.38
C ILE A 66 -7.84 -5.97 4.15
N ILE A 67 -7.05 -6.38 3.15
CA ILE A 67 -6.83 -7.80 2.83
C ILE A 67 -6.14 -8.51 3.98
N TRP A 68 -5.12 -7.89 4.58
CA TRP A 68 -4.41 -8.49 5.71
C TRP A 68 -5.33 -8.66 6.93
N LYS A 69 -6.08 -7.63 7.31
CA LYS A 69 -7.06 -7.69 8.42
C LYS A 69 -8.15 -8.74 8.18
N ARG A 70 -8.56 -8.95 6.92
CA ARG A 70 -9.52 -10.00 6.55
C ARG A 70 -9.03 -11.40 6.91
N TYR A 71 -7.72 -11.67 6.81
CA TYR A 71 -7.14 -12.99 7.08
C TYR A 71 -6.62 -13.17 8.49
N HIS A 72 -6.33 -12.07 9.21
CA HIS A 72 -5.79 -12.09 10.57
C HIS A 72 -6.63 -11.21 11.53
N PRO A 73 -7.95 -11.43 11.66
CA PRO A 73 -8.81 -10.63 12.53
C PRO A 73 -8.40 -10.73 14.01
N GLU A 74 -7.79 -11.84 14.41
CA GLU A 74 -7.33 -12.10 15.77
C GLU A 74 -6.23 -11.15 16.23
N VAL A 75 -5.41 -10.64 15.31
CA VAL A 75 -4.32 -9.70 15.63
C VAL A 75 -4.86 -8.32 16.03
N LEU A 76 -6.12 -8.03 15.71
CA LEU A 76 -6.80 -6.79 16.11
C LEU A 76 -7.38 -6.83 17.53
N ASN A 77 -7.55 -8.02 18.13
CA ASN A 77 -8.17 -8.21 19.44
C ASN A 77 -7.14 -8.34 20.60
N VAL A 78 -5.88 -7.97 20.36
CA VAL A 78 -4.79 -8.08 21.36
C VAL A 78 -4.54 -6.75 22.10
N TYR A 79 -5.41 -5.75 21.93
CA TYR A 79 -5.36 -4.48 22.66
C TYR A 79 -6.74 -4.09 23.19
#